data_AF-A0A1R0Z8Y6-F1
#
_entry.id   AF-A0A1R0Z8Y6-F1
#
_cell.length_a   1.000
_cell.length_b   1.000
_cell.length_c   1.000
_cell.angle_alpha   90.00
_cell.angle_beta   90.00
_cell.angle_gamma   90.00
#
_symmetry.space_group_name_H-M   'P 1'
#
loop_
_entity.id
_entity.type
_entity.pdbx_description
1 polymer ?
#
loop_
_entity_poly.entity_id
_entity_poly.type
_entity_poly.pdbx_seq_one_letter_code
_entity_poly.pdbx_strand_id
1 'polypeptide(L)'
;MLKARIGGVGGILKTLFHIVYWEYSWIHSVLQGKGKFEQESFEAYRSLKQIRDLSIQFHAEVEPFVTSWIPEMECKELTLLRDNGEWITYKHGEIMRHVIAHEIHHIDEMFV
;
A
#
# COMPACT_ATOMS: atom_id res chain seq x y z
N MET A 1 4.33 6.28 26.34
CA MET A 1 2.86 6.26 26.11
C MET A 1 2.60 6.75 24.69
N LEU A 2 2.11 5.88 23.80
CA LEU A 2 1.61 6.27 22.48
C LEU A 2 0.33 7.07 22.70
N LYS A 3 0.39 8.39 22.50
CA LYS A 3 -0.78 9.26 22.64
C LYS A 3 -1.62 9.07 21.38
N ALA A 4 -2.77 8.41 21.50
CA ALA A 4 -3.76 8.35 20.44
C ALA A 4 -4.16 9.79 20.08
N ARG A 5 -3.98 10.17 18.81
CA ARG A 5 -4.54 11.41 18.28
C ARG A 5 -5.93 11.11 17.72
N ILE A 6 -6.80 12.11 17.78
CA ILE A 6 -8.19 12.03 17.31
C ILE A 6 -8.14 12.26 15.78
N GLY A 7 -7.66 11.26 15.04
CA GLY A 7 -7.42 11.31 13.59
C GLY A 7 -6.40 10.24 13.16
N GLY A 8 -6.70 9.49 12.10
CA GLY A 8 -5.86 8.40 11.57
C GLY A 8 -6.03 7.04 12.28
N VAL A 9 -5.40 6.00 11.72
CA VAL A 9 -5.52 4.59 12.14
C VAL A 9 -4.77 4.32 13.46
N GLY A 10 -5.05 5.04 14.56
CA GLY A 10 -4.50 4.74 15.90
C GLY A 10 -3.12 5.33 16.21
N GLY A 11 -2.68 6.35 15.47
CA GLY A 11 -1.47 7.16 15.74
C GLY A 11 -0.39 7.06 14.64
N ILE A 12 0.56 8.00 14.62
CA ILE A 12 1.58 8.17 13.57
C ILE A 12 2.25 6.84 13.15
N LEU A 13 2.66 6.04 14.13
CA LEU A 13 3.36 4.79 13.85
C LEU A 13 2.47 3.78 13.10
N LYS A 14 1.18 3.71 13.47
CA LYS A 14 0.23 2.82 12.84
C LYS A 14 -0.23 3.34 11.47
N THR A 15 -0.27 4.66 11.28
CA THR A 15 -0.46 5.28 9.96
C THR A 15 0.70 4.93 9.02
N LEU A 16 1.96 5.09 9.45
CA LEU A 16 3.13 4.70 8.63
C LEU A 16 3.12 3.21 8.29
N PHE A 17 2.76 2.35 9.25
CA PHE A 17 2.60 0.92 8.99
C PHE A 17 1.52 0.64 7.93
N HIS A 18 0.37 1.31 8.04
CA HIS A 18 -0.74 1.18 7.10
C HIS A 18 -0.32 1.55 5.67
N ILE A 19 0.32 2.71 5.50
CA ILE A 19 0.83 3.18 4.20
C ILE A 19 1.75 2.13 3.57
N VAL A 20 2.85 1.78 4.26
CA VAL A 20 3.86 0.84 3.76
C VAL A 20 3.25 -0.50 3.34
N TYR A 21 2.31 -1.01 4.13
CA TYR A 21 1.71 -2.30 3.87
C TYR A 21 0.75 -2.30 2.67
N TRP A 22 -0.09 -1.27 2.56
CA TRP A 22 -1.09 -1.20 1.49
C TRP A 22 -0.48 -0.89 0.13
N GLU A 23 0.48 0.03 0.06
CA GLU A 23 1.20 0.32 -1.20
C GLU A 23 1.87 -0.94 -1.75
N TYR A 24 2.59 -1.66 -0.89
CA TYR A 24 3.24 -2.89 -1.27
C TYR A 24 2.23 -3.95 -1.73
N SER A 25 1.15 -4.17 -1.00
CA SER A 25 0.12 -5.16 -1.38
C SER A 25 -0.51 -4.87 -2.75
N TRP A 26 -0.85 -3.60 -3.02
CA TRP A 26 -1.39 -3.20 -4.32
C TRP A 26 -0.38 -3.40 -5.46
N ILE A 27 0.89 -3.07 -5.26
CA ILE A 27 1.88 -3.23 -6.32
C ILE A 27 2.29 -4.69 -6.50
N HIS A 28 2.62 -5.39 -5.41
CA HIS A 28 3.11 -6.77 -5.41
C HIS A 28 1.99 -7.77 -5.75
N SER A 29 0.92 -7.82 -4.97
CA SER A 29 -0.11 -8.85 -5.14
C SER A 29 -1.07 -8.51 -6.27
N VAL A 30 -1.49 -7.24 -6.38
CA VAL A 30 -2.52 -6.86 -7.35
C VAL A 30 -1.93 -6.59 -8.73
N LEU A 31 -1.02 -5.61 -8.87
CA LEU A 31 -0.52 -5.20 -10.18
C LEU A 31 0.47 -6.20 -10.80
N GLN A 32 1.36 -6.78 -10.01
CA GLN A 32 2.29 -7.81 -10.50
C GLN A 32 1.65 -9.21 -10.54
N GLY A 33 0.45 -9.39 -9.97
CA GLY A 33 -0.24 -10.67 -9.90
C GLY A 33 0.52 -11.72 -9.09
N LYS A 34 1.38 -11.29 -8.15
CA LYS A 34 2.07 -12.21 -7.25
C LYS A 34 1.10 -12.71 -6.18
N GLY A 35 1.52 -13.76 -5.46
CA GLY A 35 0.68 -14.39 -4.44
C GLY A 35 0.08 -13.39 -3.45
N LYS A 36 -1.07 -13.77 -2.87
CA LYS A 36 -1.76 -12.96 -1.87
C LYS A 36 -0.81 -12.64 -0.72
N PHE A 37 -0.61 -11.36 -0.46
CA PHE A 37 0.16 -10.88 0.67
C PHE A 37 -0.78 -10.63 1.86
N GLU A 38 -0.58 -11.39 2.95
CA GLU A 38 -1.45 -11.34 4.13
C GLU A 38 -0.87 -10.43 5.22
N GLN A 39 -1.67 -9.44 5.64
CA GLN A 39 -1.26 -8.45 6.63
C GLN A 39 -0.90 -9.05 7.97
N GLU A 40 0.40 -8.96 8.29
CA GLU A 40 0.89 -9.17 9.64
C GLU A 40 0.29 -8.14 10.60
N SER A 41 0.08 -8.56 11.84
CA SER A 41 -0.43 -7.66 12.87
C SER A 41 0.55 -6.50 13.12
N PHE A 42 0.02 -5.29 13.23
CA PHE A 42 0.77 -4.11 13.68
C PHE A 42 1.51 -4.35 15.01
N GLU A 43 1.01 -5.27 15.84
CA GLU A 43 1.64 -5.65 17.11
C GLU A 43 3.05 -6.25 16.95
N ALA A 44 3.42 -6.72 15.76
CA ALA A 44 4.78 -7.15 15.43
C ALA A 44 5.72 -5.98 15.09
N TYR A 45 5.17 -4.80 14.74
CA TYR A 45 5.88 -3.64 14.20
C TYR A 45 5.72 -2.39 15.08
N ARG A 46 6.07 -2.51 16.37
CA ARG A 46 5.85 -1.45 17.39
C ARG A 46 6.96 -0.40 17.50
N SER A 47 7.86 -0.30 16.52
CA SER A 47 8.90 0.74 16.51
C SER A 47 9.10 1.35 15.14
N LEU A 48 9.52 2.62 15.12
CA LEU A 48 9.84 3.33 13.88
C LEU A 48 10.93 2.62 13.08
N LYS A 49 11.93 2.03 13.77
CA LYS A 49 12.98 1.27 13.11
C LYS A 49 12.41 0.06 12.36
N GLN A 50 11.53 -0.73 12.99
CA GLN A 50 10.93 -1.89 12.33
C GLN A 50 10.11 -1.49 11.09
N ILE A 51 9.33 -0.41 11.18
CA ILE A 51 8.54 0.06 10.03
C ILE A 51 9.45 0.59 8.92
N ARG A 52 10.53 1.30 9.27
CA ARG A 52 11.51 1.77 8.29
C ARG A 52 12.22 0.60 7.60
N ASP A 53 12.63 -0.41 8.36
CA ASP A 53 13.29 -1.59 7.81
C ASP A 53 12.31 -2.34 6.88
N LEU A 54 11.03 -2.45 7.25
CA LEU A 54 9.97 -3.02 6.40
C LEU A 54 9.76 -2.22 5.11
N SER A 55 9.70 -0.89 5.21
CA SER A 55 9.58 0.01 4.05
C SER A 55 10.74 -0.16 3.07
N ILE A 56 11.99 -0.24 3.58
CA ILE A 56 13.18 -0.48 2.75
C ILE A 56 13.08 -1.84 2.04
N GLN A 57 12.67 -2.88 2.76
CA GLN A 57 12.50 -4.21 2.18
C GLN A 57 11.46 -4.21 1.06
N PHE A 58 10.26 -3.68 1.33
CA PHE A 58 9.18 -3.62 0.34
C PHE A 58 9.54 -2.74 -0.85
N HIS A 59 10.21 -1.61 -0.63
CA HIS A 59 10.66 -0.72 -1.70
C HIS A 59 11.56 -1.46 -2.69
N ALA A 60 12.54 -2.23 -2.21
CA ALA A 60 13.44 -3.01 -3.07
C ALA A 60 12.69 -4.04 -3.96
N GLU A 61 11.53 -4.52 -3.52
CA GLU A 61 10.72 -5.48 -4.27
C GLU A 61 9.79 -4.82 -5.32
N VAL A 62 9.34 -3.58 -5.07
CA VAL A 62 8.38 -2.89 -5.94
C VAL A 62 9.04 -1.88 -6.89
N GLU A 63 10.20 -1.32 -6.51
CA GLU A 63 10.95 -0.35 -7.30
C GLU A 63 11.23 -0.84 -8.73
N PRO A 64 11.67 -2.09 -8.98
CA PRO A 64 11.92 -2.56 -10.35
C PRO A 64 10.67 -2.51 -11.23
N PHE A 65 9.50 -2.81 -10.67
CA PHE A 65 8.24 -2.77 -11.42
C PHE A 65 7.84 -1.33 -11.75
N VAL A 66 7.89 -0.43 -10.77
CA VAL A 66 7.53 0.98 -10.95
C VAL A 66 8.50 1.68 -11.92
N THR A 67 9.80 1.40 -11.83
CA THR A 67 10.81 1.99 -12.72
C THR A 67 10.77 1.42 -14.14
N SER A 68 10.27 0.19 -14.31
CA SER A 68 10.03 -0.41 -15.63
C SER A 68 8.70 0.00 -16.30
N TRP A 69 7.95 0.93 -15.69
CA TRP A 69 6.63 1.30 -16.17
C TRP A 69 6.66 1.87 -17.59
N ILE A 70 5.81 1.34 -18.47
CA ILE A 70 5.63 1.81 -19.85
C ILE A 70 4.19 2.27 -20.09
N PRO A 71 3.93 3.21 -21.03
CA PRO A 71 2.59 3.77 -21.24
C PRO A 71 1.49 2.75 -21.52
N GLU A 72 1.82 1.60 -22.11
CA GLU A 72 0.88 0.53 -22.41
C GLU A 72 0.32 -0.12 -21.13
N MET A 73 1.11 -0.11 -20.05
CA MET A 73 0.65 -0.60 -18.74
C MET A 73 -0.49 0.25 -18.21
N GLU A 74 -0.60 1.52 -18.58
CA GLU A 74 -1.62 2.44 -18.09
C GLU A 74 -3.04 1.99 -18.42
N CYS A 75 -3.19 1.37 -19.60
CA CYS A 75 -4.46 0.89 -20.13
C CYS A 75 -4.68 -0.60 -19.92
N LYS A 76 -3.71 -1.33 -19.35
CA LYS A 76 -3.85 -2.76 -19.09
C LYS A 76 -4.98 -3.00 -18.10
N GLU A 77 -5.93 -3.85 -18.47
CA GLU A 77 -7.06 -4.23 -17.62
C GLU A 77 -6.67 -5.35 -16.65
N LEU A 78 -7.19 -5.25 -15.44
CA LEU A 78 -7.07 -6.24 -14.39
C LEU A 78 -8.44 -6.49 -13.78
N THR A 79 -8.93 -7.73 -13.87
CA THR A 79 -10.19 -8.14 -13.27
C THR A 79 -9.93 -8.86 -11.94
N LEU A 80 -10.58 -8.40 -10.88
CA LEU A 80 -10.47 -8.90 -9.52
C LEU A 80 -11.82 -9.44 -9.04
N LEU A 81 -11.80 -10.55 -8.32
CA LEU A 81 -12.95 -11.04 -7.59
C LEU A 81 -13.00 -10.37 -6.22
N ARG A 82 -14.09 -9.65 -5.93
CA ARG A 82 -14.32 -9.03 -4.62
C ARG A 82 -14.82 -10.07 -3.62
N ASP A 83 -14.70 -9.75 -2.33
CA ASP A 83 -15.17 -10.63 -1.24
C ASP A 83 -16.68 -10.90 -1.27
N ASN A 84 -17.47 -10.00 -1.88
CA ASN A 84 -18.90 -10.18 -2.09
C ASN A 84 -19.24 -11.09 -3.30
N GLY A 85 -18.23 -11.63 -3.98
CA GLY A 85 -18.39 -12.50 -5.15
C GLY A 85 -18.54 -11.76 -6.49
N GLU A 86 -18.51 -10.42 -6.50
CA GLU A 86 -18.60 -9.64 -7.74
C GLU A 86 -17.23 -9.48 -8.40
N TRP A 87 -17.21 -9.58 -9.73
CA TRP A 87 -16.02 -9.25 -10.51
C TRP A 87 -15.98 -7.76 -10.80
N ILE A 88 -14.81 -7.14 -10.61
CA ILE A 88 -14.56 -5.76 -10.99
C ILE A 88 -13.32 -5.67 -11.85
N THR A 89 -13.37 -4.82 -12.87
CA THR A 89 -12.21 -4.51 -13.72
C THR A 89 -11.71 -3.11 -13.41
N TYR A 90 -10.40 -3.00 -13.24
CA TYR A 90 -9.68 -1.73 -13.17
C TYR A 90 -8.61 -1.68 -14.24
N LYS A 91 -8.19 -0.48 -14.62
CA LYS A 91 -6.93 -0.29 -15.32
C LYS A 91 -5.78 -0.22 -14.32
N HIS A 92 -4.66 -0.79 -14.69
CA HIS A 92 -3.41 -0.71 -13.94
C HIS A 92 -3.05 0.74 -13.55
N GLY A 93 -3.24 1.70 -14.46
CA GLY A 93 -3.02 3.12 -14.17
C GLY A 93 -3.97 3.70 -13.11
N GLU A 94 -5.22 3.22 -13.04
CA GLU A 94 -6.19 3.67 -12.03
C GLU A 94 -5.75 3.20 -10.63
N ILE A 95 -5.28 1.96 -10.54
CA ILE A 95 -4.71 1.41 -9.31
C ILE A 95 -3.47 2.20 -8.91
N MET A 96 -2.55 2.49 -9.84
CA MET A 96 -1.33 3.26 -9.53
C MET A 96 -1.67 4.66 -8.99
N ARG A 97 -2.61 5.38 -9.62
CA ARG A 97 -3.08 6.68 -9.12
C ARG A 97 -3.75 6.58 -7.75
N HIS A 98 -4.49 5.50 -7.49
CA HIS A 98 -5.09 5.26 -6.18
C HIS A 98 -4.02 5.08 -5.11
N VAL A 99 -2.98 4.29 -5.37
CA VAL A 99 -1.85 4.08 -4.45
C VAL A 99 -1.17 5.41 -4.13
N ILE A 100 -0.86 6.23 -5.14
CA ILE A 100 -0.23 7.56 -4.95
C ILE A 100 -1.13 8.48 -4.11
N ALA A 101 -2.43 8.52 -4.41
CA ALA A 101 -3.36 9.38 -3.67
C ALA A 101 -3.56 8.91 -2.21
N HIS A 102 -3.53 7.60 -1.97
CA HIS A 102 -3.63 6.99 -0.65
C HIS A 102 -2.44 7.37 0.25
N GLU A 103 -1.22 7.31 -0.29
CA GLU A 103 -0.01 7.75 0.42
C GLU A 103 -0.11 9.22 0.82
N ILE A 104 -0.38 10.10 -0.14
CA ILE A 104 -0.47 11.56 0.08
C ILE A 104 -1.54 11.86 1.14
N HIS A 105 -2.73 11.24 1.02
CA HIS A 105 -3.82 11.44 1.96
C HIS A 105 -3.42 11.13 3.41
N HIS A 106 -2.77 10.00 3.65
CA HIS A 106 -2.38 9.61 5.01
C HIS A 106 -1.15 10.38 5.52
N ILE A 107 -0.27 10.85 4.64
CA ILE A 107 0.80 11.77 5.02
C ILE A 107 0.21 13.11 5.47
N ASP A 108 -0.76 13.66 4.75
CA ASP A 108 -1.44 14.90 5.14
C ASP A 108 -2.14 14.77 6.51
N GLU A 109 -2.82 13.65 6.75
CA GLU A 109 -3.44 13.34 8.05
C GLU A 109 -2.43 13.32 9.22
N MET A 110 -1.14 13.06 8.97
CA MET A 110 -0.13 13.07 10.03
C MET A 110 0.29 14.48 10.46
N PHE A 111 0.12 15.47 9.60
CA PHE A 111 0.51 16.86 9.86
C PHE A 111 -0.62 17.71 10.45
N VAL A 112 -1.85 17.19 10.47
CA VAL A 112 -3.06 17.82 11.04
C VAL A 112 -3.36 17.27 12.44
#